data_AF-A0A5S3YQL7-F1
#
_entry.id   AF-A0A5S3YQL7-F1
#
_cell.length_a   1.000
_cell.length_b   1.000
_cell.length_c   1.000
_cell.angle_alpha   90.00
_cell.angle_beta   90.00
_cell.angle_gamma   90.00
#
_symmetry.space_group_name_H-M   'P 1'
#
loop_
_entity.id
_entity.type
_entity.pdbx_description
1 polymer ?
#
loop_
_entity_poly.entity_id
_entity_poly.type
_entity_poly.pdbx_seq_one_letter_code
_entity_poly.pdbx_strand_id
1 'polypeptide(L)'
;MILGSFLITLTIAVWGIATKGWYLYELGGVFIAWGAVIAILGKLSADETAERFIEGVSDLVTTAILIGVARGIALILEDGQILHTLVHSMSMPLSYVSAEISAVGMLVIQTLLNTFIPSGSGQAYVTMPLMVPLGDLVGVPRQVAVLAYQFGDGFSNMIIPTNAVLMGIIGMA
;
A
#
# COMPACT_ATOMS: atom_id res chain seq x y z
N MET A 1 1.65 -24.82 -22.16
CA MET A 1 2.96 -24.16 -21.99
C MET A 1 2.82 -22.77 -21.35
N ILE A 2 1.98 -21.89 -21.90
CA ILE A 2 1.73 -20.54 -21.33
C ILE A 2 1.22 -20.58 -19.88
N LEU A 3 0.22 -21.42 -19.58
CA LEU A 3 -0.27 -21.59 -18.20
C LEU A 3 0.84 -22.08 -17.24
N GLY A 4 1.72 -22.95 -17.73
CA GLY A 4 2.86 -23.45 -16.95
C GLY A 4 3.90 -22.36 -16.68
N SER A 5 4.22 -21.52 -17.67
CA SER A 5 5.14 -20.40 -17.45
C SER A 5 4.57 -19.37 -16.48
N PHE A 6 3.25 -19.14 -16.50
CA PHE A 6 2.57 -18.29 -15.51
C PHE A 6 2.72 -18.80 -14.08
N LEU A 7 2.47 -20.10 -13.85
CA LEU A 7 2.63 -20.72 -12.53
C LEU A 7 4.08 -20.64 -12.02
N ILE A 8 5.06 -20.80 -12.93
CA ILE A 8 6.48 -20.64 -12.59
C ILE A 8 6.77 -19.19 -12.19
N THR A 9 6.31 -18.21 -12.96
CA THR A 9 6.47 -16.77 -12.66
C THR A 9 5.86 -16.41 -11.31
N LEU A 10 4.65 -16.90 -11.01
CA LEU A 10 4.01 -16.70 -9.71
C LEU A 10 4.83 -17.32 -8.57
N THR A 11 5.36 -18.53 -8.76
CA THR A 11 6.19 -19.19 -7.76
C THR A 11 7.47 -18.39 -7.49
N ILE A 12 8.11 -17.88 -8.55
CA ILE A 12 9.28 -17.01 -8.47
C ILE A 12 8.95 -15.71 -7.72
N ALA A 13 7.82 -15.07 -8.05
CA ALA A 13 7.36 -13.86 -7.39
C ALA A 13 7.14 -14.08 -5.88
N VAL A 14 6.41 -15.13 -5.51
CA VAL A 14 6.14 -15.50 -4.11
C VAL A 14 7.44 -15.81 -3.37
N TRP A 15 8.33 -16.60 -3.97
CA TRP A 15 9.64 -16.90 -3.38
C TRP A 15 10.50 -15.65 -3.20
N GLY A 16 10.48 -14.74 -4.18
CA GLY A 16 11.20 -13.46 -4.13
C GLY A 16 10.71 -12.56 -3.01
N ILE A 17 9.39 -12.46 -2.82
CA ILE A 17 8.80 -11.73 -1.70
C ILE A 17 9.23 -12.37 -0.37
N ALA A 18 9.08 -13.69 -0.24
CA ALA A 18 9.29 -14.40 1.02
C ALA A 18 10.75 -14.46 1.47
N THR A 19 11.71 -14.50 0.54
CA THR A 19 13.13 -14.77 0.86
C THR A 19 14.09 -13.65 0.50
N LYS A 20 13.77 -12.84 -0.51
CA LYS A 20 14.64 -11.77 -1.03
C LYS A 20 14.11 -10.37 -0.70
N GLY A 21 12.92 -10.26 -0.11
CA GLY A 21 12.29 -8.98 0.19
C GLY A 21 11.92 -8.19 -1.06
N TRP A 22 11.63 -8.89 -2.17
CA TRP A 22 11.22 -8.23 -3.42
C TRP A 22 9.97 -7.38 -3.24
N TYR A 23 9.99 -6.20 -3.85
CA TYR A 23 8.87 -5.28 -3.84
C TYR A 23 8.47 -4.92 -5.27
N LEU A 24 7.91 -3.73 -5.47
CA LEU A 24 7.29 -3.32 -6.74
C LEU A 24 8.27 -3.37 -7.93
N TYR A 25 9.53 -3.00 -7.76
CA TYR A 25 10.50 -2.95 -8.86
C TYR A 25 10.87 -4.34 -9.37
N GLU A 26 11.22 -5.25 -8.46
CA GLU A 26 11.62 -6.61 -8.81
C GLU A 26 10.44 -7.41 -9.35
N LEU A 27 9.26 -7.27 -8.73
CA LEU A 27 8.02 -7.90 -9.21
C LEU A 27 7.66 -7.38 -10.59
N GLY A 28 7.69 -6.07 -10.82
CA GLY A 28 7.46 -5.48 -12.14
C GLY A 28 8.41 -6.05 -13.19
N GLY A 29 9.70 -6.17 -12.87
CA GLY A 29 10.69 -6.78 -13.74
C GLY A 29 10.39 -8.24 -14.09
N VAL A 30 9.94 -9.04 -13.12
CA VAL A 30 9.53 -10.44 -13.32
C VAL A 30 8.34 -10.54 -14.27
N PHE A 31 7.33 -9.67 -14.13
CA PHE A 31 6.17 -9.67 -15.02
C PHE A 31 6.51 -9.20 -16.44
N ILE A 32 7.40 -8.21 -16.59
CA ILE A 32 7.92 -7.80 -17.91
C ILE A 32 8.69 -8.95 -18.57
N ALA A 33 9.58 -9.62 -17.83
CA ALA A 33 10.32 -10.77 -18.33
C ALA A 33 9.38 -11.91 -18.74
N TRP A 34 8.32 -12.15 -17.96
CA TRP A 34 7.29 -13.11 -18.30
C TRP A 34 6.51 -12.73 -19.57
N GLY A 35 6.21 -11.44 -19.78
CA GLY A 35 5.63 -10.94 -21.03
C GLY A 35 6.50 -11.28 -22.25
N ALA A 36 7.81 -11.11 -22.15
CA ALA A 36 8.75 -11.52 -23.20
C ALA A 36 8.74 -13.04 -23.44
N VAL A 37 8.66 -13.84 -22.38
CA VAL A 37 8.52 -15.31 -22.49
C VAL A 37 7.22 -15.69 -23.20
N ILE A 38 6.10 -15.02 -22.92
CA ILE A 38 4.83 -15.27 -23.60
C ILE A 38 4.94 -14.93 -25.08
N ALA A 39 5.57 -13.82 -25.45
CA ALA A 39 5.76 -13.43 -26.85
C ALA A 39 6.49 -14.52 -27.65
N ILE A 40 7.56 -15.08 -27.07
CA ILE A 40 8.33 -16.18 -27.68
C ILE A 40 7.48 -17.46 -27.78
N LEU A 41 6.82 -17.86 -26.70
CA LEU A 41 6.00 -19.09 -26.67
C LEU A 41 4.76 -19.00 -27.57
N GLY A 42 4.18 -17.81 -27.68
CA GLY A 42 3.05 -17.49 -28.54
C GLY A 42 3.44 -17.29 -30.01
N LYS A 43 4.74 -17.26 -30.31
CA LYS A 43 5.29 -16.99 -31.66
C LYS A 43 4.77 -15.67 -32.25
N LEU A 44 4.59 -14.66 -31.40
CA LEU A 44 4.18 -13.33 -31.82
C LEU A 44 5.36 -12.63 -32.51
N SER A 45 5.07 -11.79 -33.50
CA SER A 45 6.09 -10.91 -34.08
C SER A 45 6.51 -9.84 -33.06
N ALA A 46 7.67 -9.22 -33.27
CA ALA A 46 8.12 -8.13 -32.40
C ALA A 46 7.14 -6.95 -32.44
N ASP A 47 6.62 -6.62 -33.63
CA ASP A 47 5.64 -5.55 -33.83
C ASP A 47 4.33 -5.85 -33.10
N GLU A 48 3.79 -7.07 -33.25
CA GLU A 48 2.56 -7.47 -32.58
C GLU A 48 2.73 -7.49 -31.06
N THR A 49 3.89 -7.94 -30.56
CA THR A 49 4.19 -7.90 -29.13
C THR A 49 4.22 -6.47 -28.59
N ALA A 50 4.84 -5.55 -29.32
CA ALA A 50 4.90 -4.14 -28.93
C ALA A 50 3.51 -3.50 -28.94
N GLU A 51 2.69 -3.78 -29.96
CA GLU A 51 1.33 -3.26 -30.08
C GLU A 51 0.43 -3.77 -28.93
N ARG A 52 0.49 -5.07 -28.61
CA ARG A 52 -0.24 -5.64 -27.46
C ARG A 52 0.25 -5.10 -26.11
N PHE A 53 1.54 -4.84 -25.97
CA PHE A 53 2.07 -4.21 -24.76
C PHE A 53 1.57 -2.77 -24.62
N ILE A 54 1.58 -1.98 -25.69
CA ILE A 54 1.07 -0.60 -25.70
C ILE A 54 -0.43 -0.58 -25.40
N GLU A 55 -1.20 -1.51 -25.97
CA GLU A 55 -2.63 -1.69 -25.70
C GLU A 55 -2.86 -1.91 -24.19
N GLY A 56 -2.16 -2.88 -23.58
CA GLY A 56 -2.29 -3.16 -22.15
C GLY A 56 -1.79 -2.03 -21.23
N VAL A 57 -0.76 -1.27 -21.64
CA VAL A 57 -0.32 -0.08 -20.90
C VAL A 57 -1.36 1.03 -21.00
N SER A 58 -1.98 1.21 -22.17
CA SER A 58 -2.97 2.26 -22.44
C SER A 58 -4.20 2.11 -21.54
N ASP A 59 -4.63 0.87 -21.29
CA ASP A 59 -5.72 0.55 -20.35
C ASP A 59 -5.42 1.02 -18.92
N LEU A 60 -4.14 1.14 -18.55
CA LEU A 60 -3.71 1.55 -17.21
C LEU A 60 -3.34 3.04 -17.11
N VAL A 61 -3.37 3.81 -18.20
CA VAL A 61 -2.93 5.22 -18.19
C VAL A 61 -3.78 6.07 -17.25
N THR A 62 -5.11 5.95 -17.32
CA THR A 62 -6.03 6.68 -16.45
C THR A 62 -5.76 6.35 -14.98
N THR A 63 -5.62 5.06 -14.68
CA THR A 63 -5.24 4.54 -13.37
C THR A 63 -3.91 5.11 -12.88
N ALA A 64 -2.88 5.11 -13.73
CA ALA A 64 -1.54 5.60 -13.38
C ALA A 64 -1.53 7.09 -13.01
N ILE A 65 -2.32 7.91 -13.71
CA ILE A 65 -2.46 9.34 -13.40
C ILE A 65 -3.11 9.52 -12.02
N LEU A 66 -4.20 8.81 -11.74
CA LEU A 66 -4.89 8.88 -10.45
C LEU A 66 -3.98 8.43 -9.30
N ILE A 67 -3.23 7.34 -9.49
CA ILE A 67 -2.20 6.85 -8.55
C ILE A 67 -1.15 7.93 -8.29
N GLY A 68 -0.65 8.58 -9.34
CA GLY A 68 0.37 9.63 -9.24
C GLY A 68 -0.09 10.82 -8.40
N VAL A 69 -1.31 11.31 -8.63
CA VAL A 69 -1.91 12.40 -7.85
C VAL A 69 -2.09 11.99 -6.39
N ALA A 70 -2.65 10.81 -6.13
CA ALA A 70 -2.88 10.31 -4.79
C ALA A 70 -1.57 10.18 -3.99
N ARG A 71 -0.51 9.64 -4.62
CA ARG A 71 0.80 9.53 -3.99
C ARG A 71 1.47 10.89 -3.79
N GLY A 72 1.27 11.84 -4.70
CA GLY A 72 1.79 13.20 -4.59
C GLY A 72 1.28 13.94 -3.35
N ILE A 73 -0.02 13.82 -3.05
CA ILE A 73 -0.61 14.43 -1.84
C ILE A 73 0.06 13.87 -0.57
N ALA A 74 0.18 12.55 -0.48
CA ALA A 74 0.81 11.89 0.67
C ALA A 74 2.26 12.35 0.88
N LEU A 75 3.03 12.44 -0.21
CA LEU A 75 4.44 12.85 -0.19
C LEU A 75 4.59 14.32 0.28
N ILE A 76 3.73 15.22 -0.19
CA ILE A 76 3.75 16.64 0.26
C ILE A 76 3.44 16.76 1.75
N LEU A 77 2.50 15.99 2.28
CA LEU A 77 2.15 16.01 3.71
C LEU A 77 3.29 15.47 4.58
N GLU A 78 4.01 14.47 4.08
CA GLU A 78 5.18 13.87 4.73
C GLU A 78 6.37 14.84 4.76
N ASP A 79 6.77 15.34 3.59
CA ASP A 79 7.87 16.29 3.46
C ASP A 79 7.59 17.62 4.19
N GLY A 80 6.32 18.04 4.20
CA GLY A 80 5.87 19.24 4.91
C GLY A 80 5.80 19.10 6.43
N GLN A 81 6.13 17.94 7.01
CA GLN A 81 6.05 17.66 8.46
C GLN A 81 4.64 17.86 9.05
N ILE A 82 3.61 17.81 8.20
CA ILE A 82 2.21 18.00 8.61
C ILE A 82 1.72 16.75 9.34
N LEU A 83 2.14 15.57 8.87
CA LEU A 83 1.69 14.29 9.43
C LEU A 83 2.06 14.15 10.91
N HIS A 84 3.28 14.50 11.31
CA HIS A 84 3.70 14.43 12.72
C HIS A 84 2.84 15.33 13.63
N THR A 85 2.58 16.57 13.19
CA THR A 85 1.76 17.52 13.93
C THR A 85 0.32 17.03 14.09
N LEU A 86 -0.23 16.47 13.01
CA LEU A 86 -1.59 15.95 12.96
C LEU A 86 -1.73 14.71 13.86
N VAL A 87 -0.79 13.75 13.78
CA VAL A 87 -0.77 12.57 14.64
C VAL A 87 -0.68 12.97 16.12
N HIS A 88 0.25 13.87 16.46
CA HIS A 88 0.40 14.35 17.84
C HIS A 88 -0.90 14.98 18.36
N SER A 89 -1.50 15.89 17.58
CA SER A 89 -2.74 16.57 17.96
C SER A 89 -3.92 15.61 18.15
N MET A 90 -4.07 14.63 17.25
CA MET A 90 -5.12 13.61 17.35
C MET A 90 -4.92 12.66 18.54
N SER A 91 -3.68 12.48 18.97
CA SER A 91 -3.31 11.56 20.05
C SER A 91 -3.52 12.15 21.45
N MET A 92 -3.47 13.48 21.60
CA MET A 92 -3.63 14.17 22.89
C MET A 92 -4.91 13.81 23.66
N PRO A 93 -6.10 13.74 23.04
CA PRO A 93 -7.34 13.38 23.74
C PRO A 93 -7.33 11.99 24.37
N LEU A 94 -6.53 11.06 23.82
CA LEU A 94 -6.47 9.68 24.32
C LEU A 94 -5.87 9.61 25.74
N SER A 95 -5.07 10.60 26.13
CA SER A 95 -4.50 10.66 27.49
C SER A 95 -5.54 10.89 28.60
N TYR A 96 -6.77 11.28 28.25
CA TYR A 96 -7.83 11.61 29.20
C TYR A 96 -8.92 10.54 29.32
N VAL A 97 -8.80 9.42 28.60
CA VAL A 97 -9.80 8.34 28.57
C VAL A 97 -9.22 7.02 29.05
N SER A 98 -10.07 6.01 29.26
CA SER A 98 -9.62 4.69 29.71
C SER A 98 -8.78 3.99 28.64
N ALA A 99 -8.04 2.95 29.02
CA ALA A 99 -7.19 2.17 28.11
C ALA A 99 -8.00 1.54 26.96
N GLU A 100 -9.19 1.02 27.26
CA GLU A 100 -10.06 0.38 26.27
C GLU A 100 -10.56 1.39 25.24
N ILE A 101 -11.00 2.57 25.69
CA ILE A 101 -11.44 3.65 24.81
C ILE A 101 -10.26 4.19 24.00
N SER A 102 -9.07 4.27 24.62
CA SER A 102 -7.86 4.69 23.95
C SER A 102 -7.46 3.75 22.81
N ALA A 103 -7.56 2.43 23.01
CA ALA A 103 -7.28 1.44 21.98
C ALA A 103 -8.22 1.57 20.77
N VAL A 104 -9.51 1.80 21.01
CA VAL A 104 -10.49 2.08 19.94
C VAL A 104 -10.22 3.44 19.28
N GLY A 105 -9.85 4.44 20.07
CA GLY A 105 -9.45 5.75 19.56
C GLY A 105 -8.22 5.67 18.67
N MET A 106 -7.22 4.87 19.02
CA MET A 106 -6.05 4.59 18.18
C MET A 106 -6.47 3.98 16.84
N LEU A 107 -7.39 3.02 16.83
CA LEU A 107 -7.93 2.46 15.58
C LEU A 107 -8.55 3.54 14.69
N VAL A 108 -9.42 4.37 15.27
CA VAL A 108 -10.09 5.47 14.54
C VAL A 108 -9.08 6.47 13.98
N ILE A 109 -8.09 6.87 14.79
CA ILE A 109 -7.02 7.78 14.34
C ILE A 109 -6.25 7.14 13.18
N GLN A 110 -5.90 5.86 13.27
CA GLN A 110 -5.18 5.16 12.21
C GLN A 110 -6.01 5.04 10.93
N THR A 111 -7.32 4.78 11.03
CA THR A 111 -8.23 4.80 9.86
C THR A 111 -8.29 6.17 9.21
N LEU A 112 -8.41 7.25 10.00
CA LEU A 112 -8.44 8.61 9.47
C LEU A 112 -7.11 8.99 8.81
N LEU A 113 -5.99 8.67 9.45
CA LEU A 113 -4.64 8.90 8.95
C LEU A 113 -4.36 8.16 7.64
N ASN A 114 -4.91 6.95 7.48
CA ASN A 114 -4.77 6.19 6.25
C ASN A 114 -5.38 6.90 5.03
N THR A 115 -6.26 7.90 5.25
CA THR A 115 -6.75 8.76 4.16
C THR A 115 -5.64 9.63 3.57
N PHE A 116 -4.65 10.00 4.38
CA PHE A 116 -3.53 10.85 3.98
C PHE A 116 -2.27 10.05 3.66
N ILE A 117 -2.06 8.93 4.35
CA ILE A 117 -0.90 8.05 4.20
C ILE A 117 -1.35 6.63 3.84
N PRO A 118 -1.88 6.40 2.63
CA PRO A 118 -2.37 5.11 2.17
C PRO A 118 -1.21 4.15 1.84
N SER A 119 -0.36 3.91 2.82
CA SER A 119 0.83 3.05 2.77
C SER A 119 1.08 2.54 4.18
N GLY A 120 0.80 1.25 4.43
CA GLY A 120 1.00 0.67 5.75
C GLY A 120 2.42 0.92 6.30
N SER A 121 3.46 0.67 5.51
CA SER A 121 4.85 0.92 5.94
C SER A 121 5.13 2.39 6.29
N GLY A 122 4.65 3.35 5.49
CA GLY A 122 4.82 4.78 5.74
C GLY A 122 3.99 5.26 6.93
N GLN A 123 2.75 4.78 7.05
CA GLN A 123 1.89 5.07 8.18
C GLN A 123 2.47 4.53 9.48
N ALA A 124 2.98 3.30 9.50
CA ALA A 124 3.66 2.74 10.66
C ALA A 124 4.88 3.57 11.06
N TYR A 125 5.70 3.98 10.08
CA TYR A 125 6.88 4.81 10.30
C TYR A 125 6.54 6.15 10.98
N VAL A 126 5.48 6.83 10.54
CA VAL A 126 5.11 8.15 11.08
C VAL A 126 4.35 8.04 12.41
N THR A 127 3.48 7.03 12.57
CA THR A 127 2.52 6.99 13.67
C THR A 127 3.00 6.20 14.88
N MET A 128 3.69 5.07 14.67
CA MET A 128 4.05 4.16 15.77
C MET A 128 5.04 4.76 16.77
N PRO A 129 6.02 5.61 16.38
CA PRO A 129 6.87 6.30 17.34
C PRO A 129 6.11 7.19 18.35
N LEU A 130 4.90 7.64 18.00
CA LEU A 130 4.02 8.41 18.89
C LEU A 130 3.00 7.53 19.61
N MET A 131 2.40 6.57 18.89
CA MET A 131 1.33 5.72 19.43
C MET A 131 1.83 4.67 20.43
N VAL A 132 3.06 4.17 20.29
CA VAL A 132 3.62 3.19 21.22
C VAL A 132 3.88 3.80 22.60
N PRO A 133 4.61 4.94 22.74
CA PRO A 133 4.77 5.59 24.03
C PRO A 133 3.45 6.08 24.64
N LEU A 134 2.52 6.54 23.81
CA LEU A 134 1.18 6.91 24.28
C LEU A 134 0.45 5.69 24.84
N GLY A 135 0.51 4.55 24.14
CA GLY A 135 -0.08 3.30 24.62
C GLY A 135 0.49 2.88 25.97
N ASP A 136 1.81 2.96 26.13
CA ASP A 136 2.47 2.68 27.41
C ASP A 136 1.97 3.63 28.53
N LEU A 137 1.70 4.91 28.21
CA LEU A 137 1.18 5.90 29.16
C LEU A 137 -0.28 5.65 29.57
N VAL A 138 -1.14 5.29 28.62
CA VAL A 138 -2.58 5.09 28.86
C VAL A 138 -2.93 3.65 29.26
N GLY A 139 -1.93 2.77 29.39
CA GLY A 139 -2.12 1.37 29.77
C GLY A 139 -2.58 0.45 28.64
N VAL A 140 -2.40 0.84 27.38
CA VAL A 140 -2.68 0.01 26.20
C VAL A 140 -1.43 -0.82 25.87
N PRO A 141 -1.53 -2.17 25.85
CA PRO A 141 -0.41 -3.01 25.46
C PRO A 141 0.07 -2.70 24.04
N ARG A 142 1.38 -2.70 23.82
CA ARG A 142 1.97 -2.38 22.50
C ARG A 142 1.42 -3.25 21.37
N GLN A 143 1.12 -4.53 21.64
CA GLN A 143 0.52 -5.42 20.64
C GLN A 143 -0.89 -4.95 20.22
N VAL A 144 -1.65 -4.38 21.14
CA VAL A 144 -2.97 -3.80 20.85
C VAL A 144 -2.82 -2.50 20.05
N ALA A 145 -1.81 -1.67 20.33
CA ALA A 145 -1.52 -0.50 19.50
C ALA A 145 -1.12 -0.89 18.06
N VAL A 146 -0.29 -1.93 17.89
CA VAL A 146 0.05 -2.50 16.57
C VAL A 146 -1.19 -3.07 15.89
N LEU A 147 -2.07 -3.75 16.62
CA LEU A 147 -3.31 -4.30 16.08
C LEU A 147 -4.28 -3.19 15.63
N ALA A 148 -4.41 -2.12 16.41
CA ALA A 148 -5.20 -0.95 16.06
C ALA A 148 -4.68 -0.28 14.78
N TYR A 149 -3.35 -0.19 14.61
CA TYR A 149 -2.74 0.23 13.36
C TYR A 149 -3.08 -0.72 12.19
N GLN A 150 -2.87 -2.04 12.35
CA GLN A 150 -3.12 -3.01 11.27
C GLN A 150 -4.58 -3.04 10.81
N PHE A 151 -5.53 -2.97 11.74
CA PHE A 151 -6.95 -2.87 11.42
C PHE A 151 -7.30 -1.51 10.83
N GLY A 152 -6.69 -0.44 11.33
CA GLY A 152 -6.88 0.91 10.83
C GLY A 152 -6.49 1.04 9.36
N ASP A 153 -5.26 0.63 9.00
CA ASP A 153 -4.73 0.58 7.64
C ASP A 153 -5.48 -0.45 6.78
N GLY A 154 -5.53 -1.71 7.21
CA GLY A 154 -6.05 -2.81 6.42
C GLY A 154 -7.51 -2.64 6.00
N PHE A 155 -8.41 -2.31 6.94
CA PHE A 155 -9.84 -2.14 6.61
C PHE A 155 -10.10 -0.92 5.75
N SER A 156 -9.39 0.19 6.02
CA SER A 156 -9.67 1.44 5.33
C SER A 156 -9.08 1.49 3.92
N ASN A 157 -8.03 0.70 3.63
CA ASN A 157 -7.51 0.48 2.28
C ASN A 157 -8.56 -0.09 1.30
N MET A 158 -9.65 -0.68 1.81
CA MET A 158 -10.76 -1.17 0.97
C MET A 158 -11.71 -0.08 0.51
N ILE A 159 -11.65 1.12 1.10
CA ILE A 159 -12.67 2.18 0.93
C ILE A 159 -12.03 3.53 0.56
N ILE A 160 -10.80 3.78 0.98
CA ILE A 160 -10.17 5.09 0.87
C ILE A 160 -9.67 5.34 -0.56
N PRO A 161 -10.10 6.45 -1.21
CA PRO A 161 -9.78 6.74 -2.61
C PRO A 161 -8.33 7.22 -2.83
N THR A 162 -7.57 7.49 -1.76
CA THR A 162 -6.14 7.80 -1.89
C THR A 162 -5.29 6.54 -2.00
N ASN A 163 -5.86 5.34 -1.77
CA ASN A 163 -5.16 4.09 -2.00
C ASN A 163 -4.98 3.82 -3.50
N ALA A 164 -3.71 3.84 -3.92
CA ALA A 164 -3.31 3.63 -5.31
C ALA A 164 -3.80 2.29 -5.91
N VAL A 165 -3.78 1.21 -5.12
CA VAL A 165 -4.21 -0.11 -5.56
C VAL A 165 -5.72 -0.14 -5.76
N LEU A 166 -6.48 0.44 -4.82
CA LEU A 166 -7.94 0.55 -4.93
C LEU A 166 -8.34 1.38 -6.17
N MET A 167 -7.70 2.54 -6.38
CA MET A 167 -7.96 3.37 -7.54
C MET A 167 -7.62 2.65 -8.85
N GLY A 168 -6.58 1.82 -8.85
CA GLY A 168 -6.26 1.03 -10.01
C GLY A 168 -7.28 -0.07 -10.31
N ILE A 169 -7.83 -0.72 -9.30
CA ILE A 169 -8.90 -1.72 -9.47
C ILE A 169 -10.17 -1.05 -10.01
N ILE A 170 -10.58 0.08 -9.43
CA ILE A 170 -11.80 0.78 -9.87
C ILE A 170 -11.63 1.39 -11.27
N GLY A 171 -10.44 1.90 -11.60
CA GLY A 171 -10.17 2.49 -12.93
C GLY A 171 -10.14 1.48 -14.08
N MET A 172 -9.94 0.19 -13.78
CA MET A 172 -10.00 -0.90 -14.76
C MET A 172 -11.41 -1.52 -14.93
N ALA A 173 -12.34 -1.25 -14.00
CA ALA A 173 -13.68 -1.83 -13.96
C ALA A 173 -14.69 -1.00 -14.77
#